data_AF-A0A2J8KCP1-F1
#
_entry.id   AF-A0A2J8KCP1-F1
#
_cell.length_a   1.000
_cell.length_b   1.000
_cell.length_c   1.000
_cell.angle_alpha   90.00
_cell.angle_beta   90.00
_cell.angle_gamma   90.00
#
_symmetry.space_group_name_H-M   'P 1'
#
loop_
_entity.id
_entity.type
_entity.pdbx_description
1 polymer ?
#
loop_
_entity_poly.entity_id
_entity_poly.type
_entity_poly.pdbx_seq_one_letter_code
_entity_poly.pdbx_strand_id
1 'polypeptide(L)'
;MGNKQTIFTEEQLDNYQDCTFFNKKDILKLHSRFYELAPNLVPMDYRKSPIVHVPMSLIIQMPELRENPFKERIVAAFSEDGEGNLTFNDFVDMFSVLCESAPRELKANYAFKIYALSTSGSEDTA
;
A
#
# COMPACT_ATOMS: atom_id res chain seq x y z
N MET A 1 3.39 -22.32 25.64
CA MET A 1 3.10 -20.91 25.95
C MET A 1 3.58 -20.08 24.77
N GLY A 2 2.76 -19.95 23.72
CA GLY A 2 3.14 -19.21 22.52
C GLY A 2 2.82 -17.74 22.74
N ASN A 3 3.83 -16.92 23.03
CA ASN A 3 3.69 -15.48 22.97
C ASN A 3 3.25 -15.13 21.55
N LYS A 4 1.98 -14.76 21.37
CA LYS A 4 1.50 -14.17 20.13
C LYS A 4 2.23 -12.84 20.01
N GLN A 5 3.32 -12.79 19.25
CA GLN A 5 3.91 -11.53 18.85
C GLN A 5 2.84 -10.79 18.05
N THR A 6 2.19 -9.84 18.70
CA THR A 6 1.22 -8.94 18.09
C THR A 6 1.99 -7.85 17.36
N ILE A 7 2.03 -7.93 16.03
CA ILE A 7 2.68 -6.96 15.15
C ILE A 7 2.07 -5.57 15.35
N PHE A 8 0.74 -5.52 15.49
CA PHE A 8 -0.06 -4.32 15.72
C PHE A 8 -0.77 -4.41 17.07
N THR A 9 -1.18 -3.26 17.63
CA THR A 9 -2.09 -3.21 18.78
C THR A 9 -3.53 -3.50 18.35
N GLU A 10 -4.39 -3.90 19.29
CA GLU A 10 -5.80 -4.16 18.99
C GLU A 10 -6.53 -2.92 18.46
N GLU A 11 -6.22 -1.74 19.00
CA GLU A 11 -6.77 -0.45 18.56
C GLU A 11 -6.33 -0.11 17.12
N GLN A 12 -5.06 -0.34 16.76
CA GLN A 12 -4.60 -0.13 15.39
C GLN A 12 -5.32 -1.06 14.41
N LEU A 13 -5.46 -2.34 14.76
CA LEU A 13 -6.20 -3.30 13.94
C LEU A 13 -7.68 -2.92 13.79
N ASP A 14 -8.27 -2.33 14.83
CA ASP A 14 -9.64 -1.82 14.78
C ASP A 14 -9.75 -0.63 13.84
N ASN A 15 -8.84 0.35 13.95
CA ASN A 15 -8.82 1.53 13.11
C ASN A 15 -8.60 1.17 11.63
N TYR A 16 -7.68 0.25 11.34
CA TYR A 16 -7.49 -0.26 9.98
C TYR A 16 -8.73 -0.98 9.46
N GLN A 17 -9.44 -1.73 10.30
CA GLN A 17 -10.67 -2.41 9.91
C GLN A 17 -11.84 -1.42 9.70
N ASP A 18 -11.86 -0.29 10.39
CA ASP A 18 -12.86 0.76 10.22
C ASP A 18 -12.60 1.60 8.95
N CYS A 19 -11.33 1.88 8.66
CA CYS A 19 -10.91 2.69 7.51
C CYS A 19 -10.75 1.90 6.20
N THR A 20 -10.77 0.57 6.24
CA THR A 20 -10.50 -0.28 5.06
C THR A 20 -11.47 -1.44 4.97
N PHE A 21 -11.58 -2.07 3.79
CA PHE A 21 -12.46 -3.23 3.61
C PHE A 21 -11.84 -4.56 4.09
N PHE A 22 -10.73 -4.51 4.83
CA PHE A 22 -9.97 -5.68 5.26
C PHE A 22 -10.23 -6.06 6.72
N ASN A 23 -10.26 -7.36 7.01
CA ASN A 23 -10.33 -7.85 8.38
C ASN A 23 -8.95 -7.85 9.05
N LYS A 24 -8.91 -7.95 10.38
CA LYS A 24 -7.66 -8.08 11.17
C LYS A 24 -6.70 -9.15 10.62
N LYS A 25 -7.23 -10.26 10.08
CA LYS A 25 -6.44 -11.33 9.46
C LYS A 25 -5.81 -10.91 8.12
N ASP A 26 -6.52 -10.14 7.32
CA ASP A 26 -6.05 -9.69 6.01
C ASP A 26 -4.99 -8.59 6.18
N ILE A 27 -5.18 -7.69 7.15
CA ILE A 27 -4.18 -6.68 7.54
C ILE A 27 -2.86 -7.35 7.98
N LEU A 28 -2.94 -8.42 8.79
CA LEU A 28 -1.75 -9.18 9.20
C LEU A 28 -1.06 -9.87 8.02
N LYS A 29 -1.81 -10.40 7.05
CA LYS A 29 -1.24 -11.00 5.83
C LYS A 29 -0.58 -9.93 4.95
N LEU A 30 -1.20 -8.77 4.80
CA LEU A 30 -0.64 -7.63 4.06
C LEU A 30 0.67 -7.17 4.69
N HIS A 31 0.75 -7.07 6.02
CA HIS A 31 2.00 -6.73 6.71
C HIS A 31 3.07 -7.79 6.48
N SER A 32 2.72 -9.07 6.59
CA SER A 32 3.67 -10.16 6.30
C SER A 32 4.23 -10.05 4.89
N ARG A 33 3.38 -9.76 3.89
CA ARG A 33 3.82 -9.51 2.51
C ARG A 33 4.70 -8.27 2.40
N PHE A 34 4.32 -7.17 3.04
CA PHE A 34 5.08 -5.93 3.05
C PHE A 34 6.48 -6.13 3.65
N TYR A 35 6.57 -6.90 4.73
CA TYR A 35 7.83 -7.33 5.33
C TYR A 35 8.66 -8.21 4.39
N GLU A 36 8.06 -9.17 3.69
CA GLU A 36 8.76 -10.01 2.71
C GLU A 36 9.37 -9.20 1.56
N LEU A 37 8.74 -8.10 1.15
CA LEU A 37 9.26 -7.22 0.10
C LEU A 37 10.53 -6.49 0.53
N ALA A 38 10.54 -5.97 1.76
CA ALA A 38 11.63 -5.16 2.28
C ALA A 38 11.94 -5.52 3.75
N PRO A 39 12.50 -6.70 4.02
CA PRO A 39 12.74 -7.17 5.40
C PRO A 39 13.80 -6.32 6.13
N ASN A 40 14.62 -5.59 5.36
CA ASN A 40 15.62 -4.66 5.89
C ASN A 40 15.02 -3.29 6.29
N LEU A 41 13.85 -2.93 5.76
CA LEU A 41 13.21 -1.64 6.01
C LEU A 41 12.01 -1.79 6.96
N VAL A 42 11.20 -2.83 6.75
CA VAL A 42 9.96 -3.05 7.49
C VAL A 42 10.28 -3.80 8.78
N PRO A 43 9.99 -3.23 9.97
CA PRO A 43 10.14 -3.95 11.22
C PRO A 43 9.00 -4.93 11.46
N MET A 44 9.29 -6.02 12.18
CA MET A 44 8.26 -6.96 12.63
C MET A 44 7.36 -6.38 13.73
N ASP A 45 7.80 -5.34 14.45
CA ASP A 45 7.01 -4.69 15.48
C ASP A 45 6.52 -3.32 14.96
N TYR A 46 5.22 -3.23 14.71
CA TYR A 46 4.55 -2.05 14.19
C TYR A 46 3.72 -1.32 15.26
N ARG A 47 3.83 -1.70 16.54
CA ARG A 47 3.05 -1.12 17.65
C ARG A 47 3.31 0.37 17.86
N LYS A 48 4.49 0.84 17.45
CA LYS A 48 4.86 2.27 17.49
C LYS A 48 4.50 3.01 16.20
N SER A 49 3.80 2.35 15.27
CA SER A 49 3.47 2.86 13.93
C SER A 49 4.67 3.53 13.26
N PRO A 50 5.80 2.82 13.10
CA PRO A 50 6.97 3.38 12.44
C PRO A 50 6.62 3.75 11.00
N ILE A 51 7.03 4.95 10.59
CA ILE A 51 6.88 5.40 9.21
C ILE A 51 8.01 4.72 8.41
N VAL A 52 7.64 3.71 7.63
CA VAL A 52 8.55 2.97 6.76
C VAL A 52 8.07 3.14 5.34
N HIS A 53 8.97 3.59 4.48
CA HIS A 53 8.72 3.75 3.07
C HIS A 53 9.38 2.60 2.31
N VAL A 54 8.57 1.82 1.60
CA VAL A 54 9.06 0.76 0.71
C VAL A 54 9.13 1.33 -0.70
N PRO A 55 10.28 1.21 -1.38
CA PRO A 55 10.45 1.78 -2.70
C PRO A 55 9.55 1.11 -3.73
N MET A 56 9.01 1.91 -4.64
CA MET A 56 8.13 1.45 -5.72
C MET A 56 8.69 0.24 -6.46
N SER A 57 10.00 0.25 -6.75
CA SER A 57 10.68 -0.81 -7.49
C SER A 57 10.46 -2.21 -6.90
N LEU A 58 10.33 -2.33 -5.57
CA LEU A 58 10.01 -3.59 -4.91
C LEU A 58 8.52 -3.94 -5.03
N ILE A 59 7.64 -2.94 -4.92
CA ILE A 59 6.19 -3.13 -4.97
C ILE A 59 5.72 -3.53 -6.38
N ILE A 60 6.27 -2.92 -7.43
CA ILE A 60 5.94 -3.27 -8.83
C ILE A 60 6.51 -4.61 -9.28
N GLN A 61 7.44 -5.20 -8.52
CA GLN A 61 7.97 -6.54 -8.78
C GLN A 61 7.04 -7.65 -8.27
N MET A 62 6.08 -7.32 -7.40
CA MET A 62 5.06 -8.26 -6.94
C MET A 62 4.32 -8.85 -8.14
N PRO A 63 4.06 -10.18 -8.17
CA PRO A 63 3.34 -10.78 -9.30
C PRO A 63 1.95 -10.15 -9.52
N GLU A 64 1.30 -9.68 -8.46
CA GLU A 64 0.01 -8.98 -8.49
C GLU A 64 0.05 -7.68 -9.32
N LEU A 65 1.17 -6.96 -9.27
CA LEU A 65 1.34 -5.69 -9.97
C LEU A 65 2.22 -5.83 -11.22
N ARG A 66 3.11 -6.82 -11.29
CA ARG A 66 4.09 -6.97 -12.37
C ARG A 66 3.42 -7.09 -13.74
N GLU A 67 2.30 -7.80 -13.80
CA GLU A 67 1.48 -8.01 -15.00
C GLU A 67 0.66 -6.76 -15.38
N ASN A 68 0.52 -5.80 -14.47
CA ASN A 68 -0.23 -4.57 -14.71
C ASN A 68 0.64 -3.52 -15.43
N PRO A 69 0.29 -3.08 -16.64
CA PRO A 69 1.07 -2.08 -17.38
C PRO A 69 1.06 -0.70 -16.69
N PHE A 70 0.10 -0.43 -15.80
CA PHE A 70 -0.01 0.81 -15.04
C PHE A 70 0.55 0.72 -13.62
N LYS A 71 1.25 -0.36 -13.27
CA LYS A 71 1.78 -0.59 -11.91
C LYS A 71 2.54 0.59 -11.33
N GLU A 72 3.40 1.21 -12.15
CA GLU A 72 4.19 2.36 -11.75
C GLU A 72 3.29 3.56 -11.43
N ARG A 73 2.26 3.79 -12.26
CA ARG A 73 1.32 4.88 -12.08
C ARG A 73 0.39 4.66 -10.90
N ILE A 74 -0.03 3.42 -10.68
CA ILE A 74 -0.83 3.03 -9.52
C ILE A 74 -0.02 3.37 -8.28
N VAL A 75 1.19 2.81 -8.13
CA VAL A 75 2.02 3.03 -6.95
C VAL A 75 2.36 4.52 -6.77
N ALA A 76 2.72 5.25 -7.83
CA ALA A 76 2.93 6.69 -7.75
C ALA A 76 1.69 7.47 -7.28
N ALA A 77 0.48 7.04 -7.67
CA ALA A 77 -0.76 7.70 -7.24
C ALA A 77 -1.12 7.49 -5.77
N PHE A 78 -0.65 6.40 -5.17
CA PHE A 78 -0.79 6.14 -3.74
C PHE A 78 0.38 6.69 -2.92
N SER A 79 1.50 7.04 -3.55
CA SER A 79 2.63 7.68 -2.87
C SER A 79 2.31 9.14 -2.56
N GLU A 80 2.48 9.54 -1.30
CA GLU A 80 2.32 10.94 -0.89
C GLU A 80 3.41 11.84 -1.47
N ASP A 81 4.63 11.30 -1.59
CA ASP A 81 5.81 12.03 -2.07
C ASP A 81 5.91 12.12 -3.62
N GLY A 82 5.01 11.43 -4.35
CA GLY A 82 5.07 11.32 -5.81
C GLY A 82 6.23 10.46 -6.37
N GLU A 83 7.21 10.10 -5.55
CA GLU A 83 8.33 9.20 -5.92
C GLU A 83 7.93 7.71 -6.03
N GLY A 84 6.73 7.33 -5.60
CA GLY A 84 6.25 5.94 -5.58
C GLY A 84 6.62 5.17 -4.30
N ASN A 85 7.15 5.85 -3.29
CA ASN A 85 7.52 5.27 -2.00
C ASN A 85 6.26 5.08 -1.14
N LEU A 86 5.78 3.85 -1.00
CA LEU A 86 4.57 3.57 -0.24
C LEU A 86 4.88 3.27 1.22
N THR A 87 4.09 3.85 2.12
CA THR A 87 4.05 3.38 3.50
C THR A 87 3.16 2.15 3.64
N PHE A 88 3.21 1.50 4.79
CA PHE A 88 2.26 0.42 5.10
C PHE A 88 0.79 0.91 4.98
N ASN A 89 0.51 2.16 5.35
CA ASN A 89 -0.83 2.72 5.22
C ASN A 89 -1.25 2.85 3.76
N ASP A 90 -0.39 3.40 2.91
CA ASP A 90 -0.65 3.52 1.46
C ASP A 90 -0.77 2.16 0.79
N PHE A 91 0.02 1.19 1.24
CA PHE A 91 -0.05 -0.19 0.76
C PHE A 91 -1.42 -0.79 1.06
N VAL A 92 -1.90 -0.69 2.30
CA VAL A 92 -3.24 -1.18 2.67
C VAL A 92 -4.33 -0.44 1.88
N ASP A 93 -4.23 0.88 1.74
CA ASP A 93 -5.19 1.68 0.96
C ASP A 93 -5.21 1.24 -0.52
N MET A 94 -4.04 1.11 -1.14
CA MET A 94 -3.90 0.63 -2.52
C MET A 94 -4.58 -0.73 -2.72
N PHE A 95 -4.30 -1.72 -1.86
CA PHE A 95 -4.95 -3.02 -1.95
C PHE A 95 -6.44 -2.94 -1.66
N SER A 96 -6.88 -2.04 -0.76
CA SER A 96 -8.28 -1.83 -0.42
C SER A 96 -9.07 -1.34 -1.64
N VAL A 97 -8.53 -0.33 -2.35
CA VAL A 97 -9.10 0.20 -3.59
C VAL A 97 -9.11 -0.82 -4.72
N LEU A 98 -8.03 -1.61 -4.85
CA LEU A 98 -7.90 -2.61 -5.91
C LEU A 98 -8.74 -3.88 -5.65
N CYS A 99 -9.13 -4.13 -4.40
CA CYS A 99 -9.95 -5.29 -4.02
C CYS A 99 -11.34 -5.23 -4.68
N GLU A 100 -11.93 -6.39 -4.96
CA GLU A 100 -13.28 -6.50 -5.51
C GLU A 100 -14.34 -5.82 -4.63
N SER A 101 -14.16 -5.86 -3.30
CA SER A 101 -15.06 -5.25 -2.32
C SER A 101 -15.17 -3.73 -2.40
N ALA A 102 -14.20 -3.03 -2.99
CA ALA A 102 -14.23 -1.57 -3.06
C ALA A 102 -15.30 -1.05 -4.05
N PRO A 103 -16.05 0.01 -3.67
CA PRO A 103 -17.11 0.56 -4.50
C PRO A 103 -16.57 1.15 -5.80
N ARG A 104 -17.37 1.07 -6.87
CA ARG A 104 -16.98 1.54 -8.20
C ARG A 104 -16.64 3.03 -8.23
N GLU A 105 -17.32 3.86 -7.43
CA GLU A 105 -17.06 5.30 -7.35
C GLU A 105 -15.66 5.60 -6.83
N LEU A 106 -15.24 4.92 -5.75
CA LEU A 106 -13.90 5.05 -5.21
C LEU A 106 -12.84 4.60 -6.23
N LYS A 107 -13.06 3.45 -6.88
CA LYS A 107 -12.18 2.97 -7.98
C LYS A 107 -12.09 3.97 -9.12
N ALA A 108 -13.21 4.57 -9.53
CA ALA A 108 -13.24 5.56 -10.59
C ALA A 108 -12.46 6.83 -10.21
N ASN A 109 -12.60 7.30 -8.96
CA ASN A 109 -11.86 8.45 -8.46
C ASN A 109 -10.34 8.21 -8.49
N TYR A 110 -9.89 7.04 -8.00
CA TYR A 110 -8.48 6.67 -8.07
C TYR A 110 -8.00 6.40 -9.50
N ALA A 111 -8.80 5.77 -10.36
CA ALA A 111 -8.46 5.58 -11.77
C ALA A 111 -8.26 6.92 -12.49
N PHE A 112 -9.09 7.91 -12.19
CA PHE A 112 -8.93 9.27 -12.68
C PHE A 112 -7.63 9.90 -12.17
N LYS A 113 -7.33 9.77 -10.87
CA LYS A 113 -6.07 10.24 -10.26
C LYS A 113 -4.84 9.62 -10.94
N ILE A 114 -4.82 8.30 -11.11
CA ILE A 114 -3.74 7.54 -11.77
C ILE A 114 -3.56 8.02 -13.22
N TYR A 115 -4.65 8.29 -13.92
CA TYR A 115 -4.61 8.78 -15.30
C TYR A 115 -4.09 10.23 -15.38
N ALA A 116 -4.55 11.10 -14.49
CA ALA A 116 -4.13 12.50 -14.43
C ALA A 116 -2.64 12.65 -14.06
N LEU A 117 -2.12 11.81 -13.16
CA LEU A 117 -0.69 11.81 -12.80
C LEU A 117 0.22 11.43 -13.97
N SER A 118 -0.28 10.71 -14.97
CA SER A 118 0.52 10.39 -16.16
C SER A 118 0.85 11.62 -17.02
N THR A 119 0.10 12.72 -16.89
CA THR A 119 0.23 13.86 -17.80
C THR A 119 1.23 14.90 -17.28
N SER A 120 1.70 14.79 -16.03
CA SER A 120 2.64 15.73 -15.41
C SER A 120 4.11 15.27 -15.43
N GLY A 121 4.41 14.17 -16.13
CA GLY A 121 5.76 13.57 -16.19
C GLY A 121 6.61 14.00 -17.38
N SER A 122 6.26 15.06 -18.10
CA SER A 122 7.07 15.60 -19.21
C SER A 122 6.98 17.11 -19.28
N GLU A 123 7.45 17.80 -18.25
CA GLU A 123 7.81 19.22 -18.31
C GLU A 123 9.25 19.40 -17.82
N ASP A 124 10.20 18.91 -18.61
CA ASP A 124 11.62 19.32 -18.65
C ASP A 124 12.19 18.65 -19.92
N THR A 125 12.75 19.30 -20.95
CA THR A 125 13.50 20.56 -21.07
C THR A 125 13.40 21.07 -22.51
N ALA A 126 13.17 22.36 -22.72
CA ALA A 126 13.50 23.08 -23.96
C ALA A 126 14.84 23.82 -23.79
#